data_AF-A0A383VT57-F1
#
_entry.id   AF-A0A383VT57-F1
#
_cell.length_a   1.000
_cell.length_b   1.000
_cell.length_c   1.000
_cell.angle_alpha   90.00
_cell.angle_beta   90.00
_cell.angle_gamma   90.00
#
_symmetry.space_group_name_H-M   'P 1'
#
loop_
_entity.id
_entity.type
_entity.pdbx_description
1 polymer ?
#
loop_
_entity_poly.entity_id
_entity_poly.type
_entity_poly.pdbx_seq_one_letter_code
_entity_poly.pdbx_strand_id
1 'polypeptide(L)'
;MIAAAGWAFAFFNAKTQEERKARIERVNQQLRDFYGPLLACVTATKSAYDAMVRQHSPDGTLQRFQELCMAEPSGPQAAAYKIWMEKVLQPLNEKAASIIAEHIDLLDAQHVVPELLQLVAHVSAMRVILARWQDGEPGPFYGSMISYPDKLREFVITEFARIKAKQAGLLGFKPPFAHSTLPQLRSKL
;
A
#
# COMPACT_ATOMS: atom_id res chain seq x y z
N MET A 1 6.99 -26.65 50.29
CA MET A 1 7.31 -26.96 48.87
C MET A 1 6.14 -26.70 47.92
N ILE A 2 4.90 -27.06 48.25
CA ILE A 2 3.71 -26.83 47.38
C ILE A 2 3.48 -25.34 47.08
N ALA A 3 3.63 -24.46 48.08
CA ALA A 3 3.46 -23.01 47.89
C ALA A 3 4.50 -22.39 46.94
N ALA A 4 5.76 -22.86 46.98
CA ALA A 4 6.83 -22.39 46.09
C ALA A 4 6.60 -22.84 44.64
N ALA A 5 6.15 -24.08 44.43
CA ALA A 5 5.79 -24.60 43.11
C ALA A 5 4.58 -23.87 42.51
N GLY A 6 3.55 -23.59 43.32
CA GLY A 6 2.38 -22.81 42.90
C GLY A 6 2.74 -21.36 42.50
N TRP A 7 3.61 -20.71 43.28
CA TRP A 7 4.09 -19.36 42.96
C TRP A 7 4.92 -19.31 41.67
N ALA A 8 5.86 -20.26 41.49
CA ALA A 8 6.64 -20.35 40.26
C ALA A 8 5.75 -20.58 39.03
N PHE A 9 4.80 -21.51 39.10
CA PHE A 9 3.83 -21.76 38.04
C PHE A 9 2.99 -20.52 37.70
N ALA A 10 2.50 -19.80 38.72
CA ALA A 10 1.75 -18.57 38.53
C ALA A 10 2.61 -17.47 37.87
N PHE A 11 3.86 -17.31 38.29
CA PHE A 11 4.79 -16.34 37.72
C PHE A 11 5.10 -16.63 36.24
N PHE A 12 5.41 -17.89 35.89
CA PHE A 12 5.66 -18.28 34.50
C PHE A 12 4.41 -18.11 33.62
N ASN A 13 3.22 -18.44 34.14
CA ASN A 13 1.97 -18.19 33.44
C ASN A 13 1.73 -16.70 33.23
N ALA A 14 1.91 -15.87 34.26
CA ALA A 14 1.74 -14.42 34.15
C ALA A 14 2.66 -13.83 33.08
N LYS A 15 3.95 -14.20 33.10
CA LYS A 15 4.92 -13.78 32.08
C LYS A 15 4.53 -14.21 30.67
N THR A 16 4.11 -15.47 30.51
CA THR A 16 3.68 -16.01 29.20
C THR A 16 2.45 -15.28 28.66
N GLN A 17 1.48 -14.97 29.52
CA GLN A 17 0.28 -14.21 29.15
C GLN A 17 0.64 -12.77 28.76
N GLU A 18 1.55 -12.12 29.49
CA GLU A 18 2.02 -10.78 29.20
C GLU A 18 2.76 -10.70 27.85
N GLU A 19 3.69 -11.63 27.59
CA GLU A 19 4.37 -11.75 26.29
C GLU A 19 3.39 -12.02 25.14
N ARG A 20 2.37 -12.84 25.36
CA ARG A 20 1.33 -13.09 24.35
C ARG A 20 0.49 -11.83 24.10
N LYS A 21 0.10 -11.10 25.15
CA LYS A 21 -0.65 -9.85 25.05
C LYS A 21 0.15 -8.78 24.30
N ALA A 22 1.43 -8.62 24.63
CA ALA A 22 2.32 -7.69 23.95
C ALA A 22 2.47 -8.02 22.46
N ARG A 23 2.61 -9.32 22.11
CA ARG A 23 2.66 -9.76 20.71
C ARG A 23 1.35 -9.50 19.96
N ILE A 24 0.20 -9.77 20.57
CA ILE A 24 -1.11 -9.48 19.98
C ILE A 24 -1.26 -7.97 19.74
N GLU A 25 -0.92 -7.16 20.72
CA GLU A 25 -1.02 -5.70 20.61
C GLU A 25 -0.12 -5.18 19.49
N ARG A 26 1.13 -5.65 19.42
CA ARG A 26 2.05 -5.29 18.34
C ARG A 26 1.46 -5.63 16.97
N VAL A 27 0.94 -6.84 16.79
CA VAL A 27 0.33 -7.28 15.52
C VAL A 27 -0.92 -6.47 15.18
N ASN A 28 -1.73 -6.12 16.17
CA ASN A 28 -2.90 -5.27 15.97
C ASN A 28 -2.50 -3.87 15.49
N GLN A 29 -1.47 -3.28 16.09
CA GLN A 29 -0.91 -2.00 15.65
C GLN A 29 -0.38 -2.09 14.21
N GLN A 30 0.37 -3.14 13.88
CA GLN A 30 0.84 -3.38 12.49
C GLN A 30 -0.30 -3.38 11.48
N LEU A 31 -1.42 -4.03 11.80
CA LEU A 31 -2.58 -4.09 10.90
C LEU A 31 -3.36 -2.78 10.85
N ARG A 32 -3.57 -2.14 12.00
CA ARG A 32 -4.43 -0.97 12.11
C ARG A 32 -3.75 0.30 11.60
N ASP A 33 -2.48 0.45 11.93
CA ASP A 33 -1.78 1.73 11.80
C ASP A 33 -0.83 1.73 10.58
N PHE A 34 -0.36 0.55 10.13
CA PHE A 34 0.54 0.42 8.97
C PHE A 34 -0.06 -0.33 7.78
N TYR A 35 -0.12 -1.67 7.84
CA TYR A 35 -0.44 -2.50 6.67
C TYR A 35 -1.87 -2.34 6.16
N GLY A 36 -2.86 -2.17 7.05
CA GLY A 36 -4.26 -1.98 6.67
C GLY A 36 -4.48 -0.68 5.89
N PRO A 37 -4.15 0.50 6.45
CA PRO A 37 -4.33 1.76 5.74
C PRO A 37 -3.41 1.87 4.53
N LEU A 38 -2.19 1.32 4.58
CA LEU A 38 -1.30 1.30 3.41
C LEU A 38 -1.90 0.45 2.27
N LEU A 39 -2.40 -0.74 2.58
CA LEU A 39 -3.08 -1.62 1.60
C LEU A 39 -4.26 -0.90 0.93
N ALA A 40 -5.08 -0.23 1.73
CA ALA A 40 -6.22 0.53 1.23
C ALA A 40 -5.76 1.62 0.24
N CYS A 41 -4.73 2.40 0.59
CA CYS A 41 -4.25 3.49 -0.27
C CYS A 41 -3.64 2.98 -1.57
N VAL A 42 -2.74 1.99 -1.52
CA VAL A 42 -2.06 1.50 -2.74
C VAL A 42 -3.02 0.73 -3.65
N THR A 43 -4.03 0.06 -3.09
CA THR A 43 -5.07 -0.62 -3.87
C THR A 43 -6.00 0.39 -4.51
N ALA A 44 -6.46 1.42 -3.77
CA ALA A 44 -7.30 2.47 -4.30
C ALA A 44 -6.60 3.27 -5.41
N THR A 45 -5.31 3.59 -5.22
CA THR A 45 -4.48 4.28 -6.23
C THR A 45 -4.43 3.48 -7.53
N LYS A 46 -4.13 2.18 -7.45
CA LYS A 46 -4.06 1.33 -8.63
C LYS A 46 -5.40 1.20 -9.34
N SER A 47 -6.49 1.01 -8.59
CA SER A 47 -7.84 0.95 -9.15
C SER A 47 -8.26 2.26 -9.82
N ALA A 48 -7.96 3.41 -9.20
CA ALA A 48 -8.23 4.72 -9.77
C ALA A 48 -7.43 4.97 -11.05
N TYR A 49 -6.14 4.60 -11.04
CA TYR A 49 -5.28 4.72 -12.22
C TYR A 49 -5.78 3.84 -13.38
N ASP A 50 -6.15 2.59 -13.09
CA ASP A 50 -6.71 1.69 -14.10
C ASP A 50 -8.04 2.20 -14.67
N ALA A 51 -8.90 2.78 -13.82
CA ALA A 51 -10.16 3.38 -14.24
C ALA A 51 -9.92 4.59 -15.16
N MET A 52 -9.01 5.48 -14.79
CA MET A 52 -8.61 6.63 -15.61
C MET A 52 -8.11 6.17 -16.99
N VAL A 53 -7.20 5.21 -17.03
CA VAL A 53 -6.65 4.67 -18.29
C VAL A 53 -7.77 4.09 -19.15
N ARG A 54 -8.65 3.26 -18.58
CA ARG A 54 -9.77 2.66 -19.32
C ARG A 54 -10.74 3.71 -19.86
N GLN A 55 -10.98 4.78 -19.11
CA GLN A 55 -11.93 5.83 -19.48
C GLN A 55 -11.39 6.76 -20.58
N HIS A 56 -10.08 7.03 -20.58
CA HIS A 56 -9.49 8.07 -21.43
C HIS A 56 -8.59 7.52 -22.56
N SER A 57 -8.24 6.23 -22.53
CA SER A 57 -7.53 5.58 -23.63
C SER A 57 -8.50 5.13 -24.73
N PRO A 58 -8.25 5.43 -26.02
CA PRO A 58 -9.13 5.02 -27.11
C PRO A 58 -9.32 3.50 -27.24
N ASP A 59 -8.32 2.71 -26.87
CA ASP A 59 -8.35 1.25 -26.92
C ASP A 59 -8.35 0.61 -25.51
N GLY A 60 -8.47 1.43 -24.46
CA GLY A 60 -8.42 1.00 -23.07
C GLY A 60 -7.03 0.59 -22.57
N THR A 61 -5.97 0.71 -23.38
CA THR A 61 -4.61 0.30 -23.01
C THR A 61 -3.82 1.43 -22.38
N LEU A 62 -2.91 1.08 -21.45
CA LEU A 62 -2.01 2.02 -20.83
C LEU A 62 -1.03 2.63 -21.84
N GLN A 63 -0.47 1.80 -22.73
CA GLN A 63 0.50 2.25 -23.72
C GLN A 63 -0.09 3.35 -24.60
N ARG A 64 -1.30 3.15 -25.12
CA ARG A 64 -1.93 4.14 -26.00
C ARG A 64 -2.28 5.43 -25.27
N PHE A 65 -2.76 5.32 -24.03
CA PHE A 65 -2.97 6.48 -23.16
C PHE A 65 -1.67 7.28 -22.99
N GLN A 66 -0.55 6.57 -22.79
CA GLN A 66 0.75 7.19 -22.58
C GLN A 66 1.26 7.93 -23.80
N GLU A 67 1.20 7.28 -24.96
CA GLU A 67 1.56 7.88 -26.24
C GLU A 67 0.78 9.17 -26.51
N LEU A 68 -0.54 9.17 -26.28
CA LEU A 68 -1.38 10.34 -26.55
C LEU A 68 -1.07 11.51 -25.62
N CYS A 69 -0.90 11.25 -24.33
CA CYS A 69 -0.50 12.27 -23.37
C CYS A 69 0.88 12.88 -23.69
N MET A 70 1.81 12.11 -24.29
CA MET A 70 3.12 12.61 -24.73
C MET A 70 3.05 13.40 -26.04
N ALA A 71 2.27 12.89 -27.00
CA ALA A 71 2.13 13.48 -28.32
C ALA A 71 1.38 14.82 -28.27
N GLU A 72 0.35 14.91 -27.42
CA GLU A 72 -0.45 16.12 -27.25
C GLU A 72 -0.56 16.52 -25.77
N PRO A 73 0.46 17.22 -25.26
CA PRO A 73 0.47 17.86 -23.94
C PRO A 73 -0.81 18.65 -23.59
N SER A 74 -1.35 19.43 -24.52
CA SER A 74 -2.59 20.20 -24.25
C SER A 74 -3.86 19.41 -24.57
N GLY A 75 -3.72 18.14 -24.93
CA GLY A 75 -4.81 17.27 -25.39
C GLY A 75 -5.69 16.75 -24.24
N PRO A 76 -6.83 16.14 -24.59
CA PRO A 76 -7.83 15.72 -23.61
C PRO A 76 -7.32 14.64 -22.64
N GLN A 77 -6.47 13.71 -23.08
CA GLN A 77 -5.90 12.67 -22.23
C GLN A 77 -4.94 13.25 -21.20
N ALA A 78 -4.11 14.22 -21.61
CA ALA A 78 -3.16 14.87 -20.73
C ALA A 78 -3.86 15.78 -19.72
N ALA A 79 -4.93 16.48 -20.13
CA ALA A 79 -5.80 17.23 -19.23
C ALA A 79 -6.48 16.31 -18.20
N ALA A 80 -7.00 15.15 -18.65
CA ALA A 80 -7.57 14.16 -17.75
C ALA A 80 -6.53 13.65 -16.74
N TYR A 81 -5.33 13.30 -17.20
CA TYR A 81 -4.24 12.85 -16.32
C TYR A 81 -3.94 13.86 -15.21
N LYS A 82 -3.83 15.15 -15.55
CA LYS A 82 -3.59 16.22 -14.55
C LYS A 82 -4.69 16.27 -13.49
N ILE A 83 -5.96 16.24 -13.92
CA ILE A 83 -7.11 16.28 -13.00
C ILE A 83 -7.12 15.05 -12.09
N TRP A 84 -6.95 13.85 -12.64
CA TRP A 84 -6.91 12.61 -11.86
C TRP A 84 -5.72 12.59 -10.90
N MET A 85 -4.56 13.09 -11.32
CA MET A 85 -3.42 13.22 -10.43
C MET A 85 -3.72 14.16 -9.26
N GLU A 86 -4.19 15.36 -9.54
CA GLU A 86 -4.43 16.38 -8.51
C GLU A 86 -5.55 15.96 -7.55
N LYS A 87 -6.65 15.42 -8.07
CA LYS A 87 -7.86 15.20 -7.27
C LYS A 87 -7.95 13.83 -6.60
N VAL A 88 -7.22 12.83 -7.11
CA VAL A 88 -7.39 11.43 -6.67
C VAL A 88 -6.06 10.76 -6.35
N LEU A 89 -5.17 10.65 -7.33
CA LEU A 89 -4.01 9.79 -7.21
C LEU A 89 -2.97 10.37 -6.24
N GLN A 90 -2.65 11.67 -6.34
CA GLN A 90 -1.67 12.28 -5.45
C GLN A 90 -2.15 12.32 -4.00
N PRO A 91 -3.40 12.69 -3.66
CA PRO A 91 -3.90 12.59 -2.29
C PRO A 91 -3.79 11.18 -1.69
N LEU A 92 -4.09 10.13 -2.46
CA LEU A 92 -3.92 8.74 -2.01
C LEU A 92 -2.45 8.38 -1.81
N ASN A 93 -1.58 8.82 -2.72
CA ASN A 93 -0.14 8.59 -2.62
C ASN A 93 0.47 9.33 -1.42
N GLU A 94 0.05 10.57 -1.15
CA GLU A 94 0.50 11.33 0.03
C GLU A 94 0.08 10.65 1.32
N LYS A 95 -1.15 10.13 1.38
CA LYS A 95 -1.59 9.34 2.52
C LYS A 95 -0.72 8.08 2.68
N ALA A 96 -0.46 7.34 1.61
CA ALA A 96 0.43 6.18 1.65
C ALA A 96 1.85 6.54 2.12
N ALA A 97 2.42 7.64 1.61
CA ALA A 97 3.73 8.12 2.02
C ALA A 97 3.77 8.57 3.49
N SER A 98 2.70 9.20 3.99
CA SER A 98 2.60 9.58 5.42
C SER A 98 2.59 8.35 6.32
N ILE A 99 1.81 7.31 5.99
CA ILE A 99 1.77 6.04 6.73
C ILE A 99 3.17 5.42 6.76
N ILE A 100 3.89 5.43 5.64
CA ILE A 100 5.25 4.92 5.57
C ILE A 100 6.19 5.73 6.46
N ALA A 101 6.17 7.05 6.39
CA ALA A 101 7.08 7.90 7.15
C ALA A 101 6.80 7.89 8.66
N GLU A 102 5.53 7.85 9.06
CA GLU A 102 5.08 7.97 10.45
C GLU A 102 5.07 6.65 11.21
N HIS A 103 4.91 5.53 10.49
CA HIS A 103 4.71 4.21 11.09
C HIS A 103 5.71 3.16 10.58
N ILE A 104 6.88 3.58 10.08
CA ILE A 104 7.91 2.66 9.59
C ILE A 104 8.42 1.71 10.69
N ASP A 105 8.35 2.12 11.95
CA ASP A 105 8.65 1.29 13.11
C ASP A 105 7.73 0.06 13.18
N LEU A 106 6.54 0.13 12.59
CA LEU A 106 5.60 -0.97 12.54
C LEU A 106 5.92 -2.01 11.45
N LEU A 107 6.86 -1.73 10.54
CA LEU A 107 7.29 -2.65 9.50
C LEU A 107 7.82 -3.97 10.11
N ASP A 108 7.26 -5.10 9.69
CA ASP A 108 7.67 -6.43 10.16
C ASP A 108 8.75 -7.03 9.22
N ALA A 109 9.77 -6.24 8.91
CA ALA A 109 10.90 -6.63 8.06
C ALA A 109 12.23 -6.27 8.73
N GLN A 110 13.26 -7.10 8.51
CA GLN A 110 14.61 -6.87 9.08
C GLN A 110 15.42 -5.82 8.32
N HIS A 111 14.96 -5.42 7.14
CA HIS A 111 15.62 -4.45 6.27
C HIS A 111 14.59 -3.46 5.73
N VAL A 112 15.09 -2.30 5.32
CA VAL A 112 14.26 -1.29 4.67
C VAL A 112 13.86 -1.79 3.29
N VAL A 113 12.56 -1.74 3.01
CA VAL A 113 11.97 -2.21 1.75
C VAL A 113 12.09 -1.09 0.71
N PRO A 114 12.84 -1.28 -0.39
CA PRO A 114 13.10 -0.22 -1.37
C PRO A 114 11.83 0.40 -1.97
N GLU A 115 10.80 -0.40 -2.19
CA GLU A 115 9.52 0.04 -2.75
C GLU A 115 8.81 1.09 -1.87
N LEU A 116 8.97 0.99 -0.54
CA LEU A 116 8.41 1.97 0.39
C LEU A 116 9.12 3.32 0.26
N LEU A 117 10.45 3.31 0.21
CA LEU A 117 11.24 4.53 0.03
C LEU A 117 11.03 5.15 -1.35
N GLN A 118 10.93 4.31 -2.39
CA GLN A 118 10.65 4.75 -3.74
C GLN A 118 9.29 5.45 -3.82
N LEU A 119 8.26 4.96 -3.12
CA LEU A 119 6.97 5.68 -3.04
C LEU A 119 7.13 7.07 -2.43
N VAL A 120 7.82 7.17 -1.28
CA VAL A 120 8.02 8.46 -0.60
C VAL A 120 8.78 9.43 -1.50
N ALA A 121 9.79 8.95 -2.23
CA ALA A 121 10.55 9.74 -3.17
C ALA A 121 9.71 10.17 -4.39
N HIS A 122 8.91 9.26 -4.96
CA HIS A 122 7.97 9.54 -6.03
C HIS A 122 6.95 10.62 -5.63
N VAL A 123 6.37 10.52 -4.43
CA VAL A 123 5.41 11.51 -3.91
C VAL A 123 6.06 12.88 -3.74
N SER A 124 7.29 12.92 -3.24
CA SER A 124 8.04 14.17 -3.07
C SER A 124 8.32 14.85 -4.41
N ALA A 125 8.71 14.08 -5.43
CA ALA A 125 8.90 14.60 -6.78
C ALA A 125 7.58 15.03 -7.43
N MET A 126 6.47 14.31 -7.18
CA MET A 126 5.14 14.69 -7.64
C MET A 126 4.70 16.05 -7.07
N ARG A 127 4.95 16.35 -5.80
CA ARG A 127 4.62 17.67 -5.22
C ARG A 127 5.21 18.83 -6.02
N VAL A 128 6.46 18.69 -6.45
CA VAL A 128 7.14 19.71 -7.28
C VAL A 128 6.46 19.85 -8.65
N ILE A 129 6.08 18.72 -9.27
CA ILE A 129 5.43 18.72 -10.58
C ILE A 129 4.03 19.33 -10.50
N LEU A 130 3.23 18.97 -9.49
CA LEU A 130 1.89 19.55 -9.31
C LEU A 130 1.96 21.05 -9.02
N ALA A 131 2.92 21.51 -8.23
CA ALA A 131 3.13 22.94 -7.99
C ALA A 131 3.40 23.71 -9.30
N ARG A 132 4.30 23.19 -10.15
CA ARG A 132 4.58 23.78 -11.47
C ARG A 132 3.35 23.83 -12.37
N TRP A 133 2.52 22.78 -12.35
CA TRP A 133 1.27 22.78 -13.11
C TRP A 133 0.29 23.86 -12.63
N GLN A 134 0.22 24.12 -11.31
CA GLN A 134 -0.61 25.19 -10.75
C GLN A 134 -0.12 26.59 -11.15
N ASP A 135 1.20 26.76 -11.26
CA ASP A 135 1.83 28.01 -11.71
C ASP A 135 1.75 28.23 -13.23
N GLY A 136 1.12 27.31 -13.97
CA GLY A 136 0.99 27.39 -15.42
C GLY A 136 2.28 27.08 -16.18
N GLU A 137 3.32 26.60 -15.50
CA GLU A 137 4.55 26.19 -16.16
C GLU A 137 4.31 24.92 -16.99
N PRO A 138 4.86 24.85 -18.22
CA PRO A 138 4.90 23.61 -19.00
C PRO A 138 5.90 22.65 -18.35
N GLY A 139 5.52 22.05 -17.23
CA GLY A 139 6.26 20.96 -16.60
C GLY A 139 6.29 19.73 -17.52
N PRO A 140 7.27 18.82 -17.36
CA PRO A 140 7.30 17.59 -18.13
C PRO A 140 5.97 16.86 -17.98
N PHE A 141 5.34 16.53 -19.11
CA PHE A 141 4.00 15.93 -19.14
C PHE A 141 3.97 14.51 -18.56
N TYR A 142 5.10 13.80 -18.65
CA TYR A 142 5.24 12.46 -18.10
C TYR A 142 6.03 12.43 -16.82
N GLY A 143 5.31 12.64 -15.71
CA GLY A 143 5.62 12.02 -14.44
C GLY A 143 6.91 12.46 -13.76
N SER A 144 7.06 11.98 -12.55
CA SER A 144 8.26 12.15 -11.75
C SER A 144 9.35 11.31 -12.39
N MET A 145 10.59 11.84 -12.46
CA MET A 145 11.76 11.04 -12.85
C MET A 145 11.92 9.79 -11.96
N ILE A 146 11.36 9.84 -10.76
CA ILE A 146 11.20 8.70 -9.87
C ILE A 146 9.88 8.03 -10.21
N SER A 147 9.92 6.85 -10.81
CA SER A 147 8.73 6.07 -11.13
C SER A 147 7.99 5.62 -9.87
N TYR A 148 6.67 5.46 -9.99
CA TYR A 148 5.88 4.79 -8.96
C TYR A 148 6.36 3.34 -8.79
N PRO A 149 6.42 2.79 -7.56
CA PRO A 149 6.92 1.43 -7.34
C PRO A 149 5.89 0.36 -7.76
N ASP A 150 6.11 -0.27 -8.91
CA ASP A 150 5.18 -1.25 -9.50
C ASP A 150 4.86 -2.44 -8.58
N LYS A 151 5.84 -2.87 -7.78
CA LYS A 151 5.72 -4.05 -6.90
C LYS A 151 5.17 -3.72 -5.50
N LEU A 152 4.99 -2.44 -5.18
CA LEU A 152 4.57 -2.03 -3.84
C LEU A 152 3.25 -2.67 -3.42
N ARG A 153 2.25 -2.68 -4.32
CA ARG A 153 0.94 -3.26 -4.02
C ARG A 153 1.04 -4.75 -3.69
N GLU A 154 1.81 -5.50 -4.46
CA GLU A 154 2.00 -6.95 -4.26
C GLU A 154 2.71 -7.24 -2.95
N PHE A 155 3.73 -6.45 -2.62
CA PHE A 155 4.41 -6.50 -1.33
C PHE A 155 3.41 -6.28 -0.18
N VAL A 156 2.61 -5.20 -0.23
CA VAL A 156 1.68 -4.85 0.85
C VAL A 156 0.56 -5.89 0.99
N ILE A 157 0.04 -6.46 -0.11
CA ILE A 157 -0.94 -7.55 -0.07
C ILE A 157 -0.36 -8.77 0.64
N THR A 158 0.84 -9.19 0.23
CA THR A 158 1.53 -10.35 0.81
C THR A 158 1.76 -10.17 2.30
N GLU A 159 2.28 -9.02 2.70
CA GLU A 159 2.61 -8.73 4.09
C GLU A 159 1.35 -8.57 4.94
N PHE A 160 0.31 -7.89 4.45
CA PHE A 160 -0.95 -7.81 5.16
C PHE A 160 -1.54 -9.21 5.44
N ALA A 161 -1.53 -10.10 4.45
CA ALA A 161 -1.99 -11.48 4.63
C ALA A 161 -1.15 -12.24 5.67
N ARG A 162 0.18 -12.07 5.62
CA ARG A 162 1.11 -12.68 6.58
C ARG A 162 0.85 -12.21 8.01
N ILE A 163 0.66 -10.90 8.22
CA ILE A 163 0.37 -10.35 9.55
C ILE A 163 -1.04 -10.76 10.03
N LYS A 164 -2.03 -10.84 9.14
CA LYS A 164 -3.36 -11.40 9.48
C LYS A 164 -3.28 -12.86 9.92
N ALA A 165 -2.46 -13.68 9.26
CA ALA A 165 -2.23 -15.07 9.67
C ALA A 165 -1.55 -15.14 11.05
N LYS A 166 -0.56 -14.28 11.30
CA LYS A 166 0.10 -14.14 12.61
C LYS A 166 -0.90 -13.75 13.70
N GLN A 167 -1.81 -12.82 13.42
CA GLN A 167 -2.91 -12.43 14.33
C GLN A 167 -3.82 -13.61 14.64
N ALA A 168 -4.27 -14.35 13.63
CA ALA A 168 -5.13 -15.52 13.81
C ALA A 168 -4.47 -16.58 14.70
N GLY A 169 -3.19 -16.89 14.44
CA GLY A 169 -2.41 -17.84 15.25
C GLY A 169 -2.28 -17.40 16.71
N LEU A 170 -2.02 -16.11 16.96
CA LEU A 170 -1.91 -15.57 18.32
C LEU A 170 -3.25 -15.60 19.07
N LEU A 171 -4.38 -15.44 18.37
CA LEU A 171 -5.73 -15.49 18.96
C LEU A 171 -6.25 -16.93 19.11
N GLY A 172 -5.56 -17.93 18.55
CA GLY A 172 -5.99 -19.33 18.60
C GLY A 172 -7.02 -19.69 17.52
N PHE A 173 -7.20 -18.84 16.50
CA PHE A 173 -7.99 -19.19 15.33
C PHE A 173 -7.16 -20.08 14.40
N LYS A 174 -7.69 -21.24 14.00
CA LYS A 174 -7.18 -21.96 12.82
C LYS A 174 -7.46 -21.09 11.59
N PRO A 175 -6.49 -20.87 10.67
CA PRO A 175 -6.72 -20.04 9.50
C PRO A 175 -7.85 -20.63 8.64
N PRO A 176 -8.85 -19.84 8.20
CA PRO A 176 -9.86 -20.30 7.25
C PRO A 176 -9.38 -20.32 5.80
N PHE A 177 -8.10 -20.10 5.51
CA PHE A 177 -7.58 -20.01 4.14
C PHE A 177 -6.32 -20.84 3.97
N ALA A 178 -6.49 -22.15 3.93
CA ALA A 178 -5.65 -22.96 3.06
C ALA A 178 -6.15 -22.69 1.63
N HIS A 179 -5.31 -22.12 0.77
CA HIS A 179 -5.63 -21.98 -0.65
C HIS A 179 -5.87 -23.36 -1.28
N SER A 180 -7.13 -23.76 -1.39
CA SER A 180 -7.60 -24.57 -2.52
C SER A 180 -8.22 -23.61 -3.53
N THR A 181 -7.48 -23.39 -4.63
CA THR A 181 -7.99 -22.95 -5.95
C THR A 181 -8.94 -21.74 -5.96
N LEU A 182 -8.40 -20.56 -6.31
CA LEU A 182 -9.21 -19.55 -6.99
C LEU A 182 -9.71 -20.17 -8.30
N PRO A 183 -11.03 -20.24 -8.57
CA PRO A 183 -11.51 -20.60 -9.88
C PRO A 183 -11.03 -19.54 -10.87
N GLN A 184 -10.42 -19.97 -11.98
CA GLN A 184 -10.20 -19.10 -13.12
C GLN A 184 -11.56 -18.55 -13.56
N LEU A 185 -11.78 -17.26 -13.31
CA LEU A 185 -12.85 -16.52 -13.95
C LEU A 185 -12.51 -16.46 -15.44
N ARG A 186 -13.15 -17.37 -16.19
CA ARG A 186 -13.17 -17.39 -17.65
C ARG A 186 -13.54 -16.00 -18.17
N SER A 187 -12.64 -15.42 -18.96
CA SER A 187 -12.98 -14.38 -19.92
C SER A 187 -13.93 -14.98 -20.96
N LYS A 188 -15.21 -14.58 -20.89
CA LYS A 188 -16.04 -14.41 -22.07
C LYS A 188 -16.56 -12.98 -22.04
N LEU A 189 -16.43 -12.32 -23.20
CA LEU A 189 -16.72 -10.93 -23.56
C LEU A 189 -15.50 -10.01 -23.44
#